data_AF-A0A914CE04-F1
#
_entry.id   AF-A0A914CE04-F1
#
_cell.length_a   1.000
_cell.length_b   1.000
_cell.length_c   1.000
_cell.angle_alpha   90.00
_cell.angle_beta   90.00
_cell.angle_gamma   90.00
#
_symmetry.space_group_name_H-M   'P 1'
#
loop_
_entity.id
_entity.type
_entity.pdbx_description
1 polymer ?
#
loop_
_entity_poly.entity_id
_entity_poly.type
_entity_poly.pdbx_seq_one_letter_code
_entity_poly.pdbx_strand_id
1 'polypeptide(L)'
;MLGKLALFSVCVAVAFSVCTDKVTNVVQISDDSNGNYNVVFNNADGATYDNNSNPSCYNNEANLRMPGVLGLISGTVVVNQAIVLDNATQALLTLTKNDNLIKTACKDGKSNNFLIPDKDCKFDFCPKETALCKALSTPGTHTLGELEGDAGIGSEIALPNLSDAIKPLLKGQWRVTIKIQNGAGTVVASILIPSNEDWLYIEQ
;
A
#
# COMPACT_ATOMS: atom_id res chain seq x y z
N MET A 1 61.68 -28.94 -12.71
CA MET A 1 60.21 -29.06 -12.89
C MET A 1 59.56 -28.06 -11.95
N LEU A 2 59.21 -26.86 -12.44
CA LEU A 2 58.45 -25.85 -11.69
C LEU A 2 57.00 -25.90 -12.17
N GLY A 3 56.13 -26.50 -11.38
CA GLY A 3 54.69 -26.51 -11.64
C GLY A 3 54.08 -25.16 -11.26
N LYS A 4 53.54 -24.45 -12.26
CA LYS A 4 52.83 -23.18 -12.09
C LYS A 4 51.50 -23.42 -11.36
N LEU A 5 51.32 -22.82 -10.18
CA LEU A 5 50.01 -22.66 -9.55
C LEU A 5 49.23 -21.57 -10.30
N ALA A 6 48.13 -21.95 -10.95
CA ALA A 6 47.17 -21.00 -11.48
C ALA A 6 46.12 -20.70 -10.38
N LEU A 7 46.18 -19.48 -9.84
CA LEU A 7 45.13 -18.93 -8.98
C LEU A 7 43.93 -18.54 -9.85
N PHE A 8 42.86 -19.35 -9.80
CA PHE A 8 41.55 -18.95 -10.32
C PHE A 8 40.94 -17.93 -9.37
N SER A 9 40.98 -16.65 -9.75
CA SER A 9 40.17 -15.61 -9.11
C SER A 9 38.73 -15.75 -9.62
N VAL A 10 37.83 -16.23 -8.77
CA VAL A 10 36.39 -16.24 -9.06
C VAL A 10 35.86 -14.84 -8.76
N CYS A 11 35.63 -14.04 -9.80
CA CYS A 11 34.86 -12.82 -9.68
C CYS A 11 33.38 -13.20 -9.46
N VAL A 12 32.92 -13.16 -8.21
CA VAL A 12 31.50 -13.21 -7.91
C VAL A 12 30.91 -11.86 -8.35
N ALA A 13 30.22 -11.85 -9.48
CA ALA A 13 29.43 -10.70 -9.90
C ALA A 13 28.29 -10.54 -8.90
N VAL A 14 28.39 -9.53 -8.04
CA VAL A 14 27.27 -9.12 -7.19
C VAL A 14 26.24 -8.49 -8.13
N ALA A 15 25.18 -9.23 -8.46
CA ALA A 15 24.04 -8.66 -9.15
C ALA A 15 23.41 -7.63 -8.22
N PHE A 16 23.69 -6.34 -8.46
CA PHE A 16 22.93 -5.27 -7.83
C PHE A 16 21.50 -5.39 -8.33
N SER A 17 20.59 -5.74 -7.44
CA SER A 17 19.17 -5.74 -7.77
C SER A 17 18.69 -4.29 -7.89
N VAL A 18 18.26 -3.91 -9.10
CA VAL A 18 17.82 -2.54 -9.41
C VAL A 18 16.31 -2.48 -9.25
N CYS A 19 15.84 -1.56 -8.40
CA CYS A 19 14.43 -1.24 -8.31
C CYS A 19 13.95 -0.67 -9.65
N THR A 20 13.14 -1.45 -10.36
CA THR A 20 12.61 -1.14 -11.69
C THR A 20 11.13 -0.78 -11.56
N ASP A 21 10.78 0.42 -12.01
CA ASP A 21 9.42 0.94 -11.89
C ASP A 21 8.39 0.05 -12.60
N LYS A 22 7.26 -0.18 -11.92
CA LYS A 22 6.14 -1.04 -12.33
C LYS A 22 6.54 -2.48 -12.63
N VAL A 23 7.70 -2.92 -12.13
CA VAL A 23 8.19 -4.31 -12.26
C VAL A 23 8.53 -4.88 -10.90
N THR A 24 9.46 -4.28 -10.16
CA THR A 24 9.92 -4.80 -8.87
C THR A 24 9.27 -4.10 -7.68
N ASN A 25 8.73 -2.89 -7.88
CA ASN A 25 7.99 -2.12 -6.87
C ASN A 25 6.48 -2.38 -6.92
N VAL A 26 6.04 -3.54 -7.39
CA VAL A 26 4.62 -3.87 -7.56
C VAL A 26 4.12 -4.76 -6.42
N VAL A 27 2.93 -4.45 -5.90
CA VAL A 27 2.17 -5.25 -4.94
C VAL A 27 0.82 -5.61 -5.51
N GLN A 28 0.32 -6.82 -5.21
CA GLN A 28 -1.08 -7.14 -5.48
C GLN A 28 -1.99 -6.59 -4.37
N ILE A 29 -3.17 -6.18 -4.79
CA ILE A 29 -4.21 -5.57 -3.98
C ILE A 29 -5.47 -6.38 -4.18
N SER A 30 -6.04 -6.90 -3.09
CA SER A 30 -7.27 -7.69 -3.13
C SER A 30 -8.34 -7.14 -2.20
N ASP A 31 -9.59 -7.48 -2.49
CA ASP A 31 -10.66 -7.35 -1.52
C ASP A 31 -10.42 -8.30 -0.32
N ASP A 32 -10.55 -7.76 0.89
CA ASP A 32 -10.45 -8.48 2.17
C ASP A 32 -11.84 -8.72 2.78
N SER A 33 -12.91 -8.34 2.07
CA SER A 33 -14.28 -8.43 2.56
C SER A 33 -15.05 -9.64 2.03
N ASN A 34 -14.51 -10.39 1.07
CA ASN A 34 -15.22 -11.42 0.29
C ASN A 34 -16.46 -10.85 -0.43
N GLY A 35 -16.35 -9.63 -0.96
CA GLY A 35 -17.43 -8.94 -1.68
C GLY A 35 -18.55 -8.41 -0.79
N ASN A 36 -18.35 -8.33 0.53
CA ASN A 36 -19.40 -7.90 1.46
C ASN A 36 -19.61 -6.38 1.47
N TYR A 37 -18.71 -5.60 0.88
CA TYR A 37 -18.85 -4.15 0.79
C TYR A 37 -19.20 -3.66 -0.63
N ASN A 38 -19.62 -2.41 -0.72
CA ASN A 38 -20.09 -1.81 -1.97
C ASN A 38 -18.98 -1.61 -3.01
N VAL A 39 -17.72 -1.55 -2.58
CA VAL A 39 -16.54 -1.38 -3.42
C VAL A 39 -15.68 -2.63 -3.30
N VAL A 40 -15.45 -3.30 -4.43
CA VAL A 40 -14.69 -4.55 -4.51
C VAL A 40 -13.56 -4.41 -5.51
N PHE A 41 -12.32 -4.56 -5.05
CA PHE A 41 -11.11 -4.54 -5.88
C PHE A 41 -10.84 -5.95 -6.42
N ASN A 42 -10.66 -6.08 -7.73
CA ASN A 42 -10.43 -7.36 -8.40
C ASN A 42 -9.14 -7.29 -9.24
N ASN A 43 -8.22 -8.22 -8.97
CA ASN A 43 -6.93 -8.37 -9.65
C ASN A 43 -6.21 -7.03 -9.81
N ALA A 44 -6.18 -6.24 -8.74
CA ALA A 44 -5.58 -4.92 -8.77
C ALA A 44 -4.10 -5.02 -8.43
N ASP A 45 -3.27 -4.33 -9.22
CA ASP A 45 -1.85 -4.16 -8.91
C ASP A 45 -1.59 -2.69 -8.55
N GLY A 46 -0.74 -2.46 -7.57
CA GLY A 46 -0.24 -1.15 -7.21
C GLY A 46 1.27 -1.09 -7.27
N ALA A 47 1.82 0.05 -7.68
CA ALA A 47 3.23 0.36 -7.62
C ALA A 47 3.53 1.25 -6.40
N THR A 48 4.58 0.93 -5.65
CA THR A 48 5.00 1.66 -4.44
C THR A 48 6.05 2.71 -4.76
N TYR A 49 5.85 3.92 -4.23
CA TYR A 49 6.73 5.07 -4.42
C TYR A 49 7.04 5.79 -3.11
N ASP A 50 8.21 6.45 -3.06
CA ASP A 50 8.57 7.39 -1.99
C ASP A 50 7.86 8.75 -2.15
N ASN A 51 8.13 9.68 -1.22
CA ASN A 51 7.55 11.03 -1.24
C ASN A 51 7.98 11.91 -2.42
N ASN A 52 9.02 11.50 -3.14
CA ASN A 52 9.52 12.19 -4.33
C ASN A 52 9.07 11.47 -5.62
N SER A 53 8.12 10.53 -5.52
CA SER A 53 7.62 9.71 -6.63
C SER A 53 8.68 8.80 -7.26
N ASN A 54 9.75 8.46 -6.54
CA ASN A 54 10.70 7.43 -7.00
C ASN A 54 10.17 6.03 -6.66
N PRO A 55 10.37 5.02 -7.52
CA PRO A 55 9.97 3.65 -7.23
C PRO A 55 10.68 3.15 -5.96
N SER A 56 9.92 2.56 -5.05
CA SER A 56 10.41 2.12 -3.75
C SER A 56 10.47 0.59 -3.68
N CYS A 57 11.68 0.07 -3.42
CA CYS A 57 11.92 -1.35 -3.22
C CYS A 57 12.80 -1.59 -1.98
N TYR A 58 12.71 -2.80 -1.42
CA TYR A 58 13.63 -3.35 -0.44
C TYR A 58 14.04 -4.74 -0.92
N ASN A 59 15.34 -4.99 -1.08
CA ASN A 59 15.86 -6.27 -1.61
C ASN A 59 15.22 -6.71 -2.95
N ASN A 60 14.93 -5.76 -3.85
CA ASN A 60 14.26 -5.99 -5.14
C ASN A 60 12.78 -6.36 -5.10
N GLU A 61 12.14 -6.22 -3.94
CA GLU A 61 10.70 -6.41 -3.76
C GLU A 61 10.08 -5.07 -3.39
N ALA A 62 8.77 -4.94 -3.58
CA ALA A 62 8.06 -3.71 -3.28
C ALA A 62 8.23 -3.29 -1.81
N ASN A 63 8.27 -1.99 -1.58
CA ASN A 63 8.50 -1.42 -0.27
C ASN A 63 7.61 -0.20 -0.08
N LEU A 64 6.72 -0.28 0.91
CA LEU A 64 5.80 0.80 1.22
C LEU A 64 6.50 1.87 2.06
N ARG A 65 6.52 3.10 1.56
CA ARG A 65 7.05 4.27 2.29
C ARG A 65 5.93 4.96 3.04
N MET A 66 6.18 5.35 4.29
CA MET A 66 5.26 6.16 5.09
C MET A 66 5.98 7.41 5.63
N PRO A 67 5.72 8.61 5.06
CA PRO A 67 4.78 8.88 3.97
C PRO A 67 5.33 8.38 2.60
N GLY A 68 4.42 8.19 1.65
CA GLY A 68 4.72 7.68 0.31
C GLY A 68 3.46 7.61 -0.55
N VAL A 69 3.54 6.94 -1.69
CA VAL A 69 2.41 6.81 -2.63
C VAL A 69 2.25 5.35 -3.06
N LEU A 70 1.00 4.90 -3.13
CA LEU A 70 0.61 3.67 -3.80
C LEU A 70 -0.17 4.03 -5.06
N GLY A 71 0.44 3.87 -6.24
CA GLY A 71 -0.21 4.11 -7.52
C GLY A 71 -0.88 2.85 -8.04
N LEU A 72 -2.20 2.85 -8.25
CA LEU A 72 -2.92 1.71 -8.82
C LEU A 72 -2.66 1.68 -10.34
N ILE A 73 -2.07 0.58 -10.83
CA ILE A 73 -1.58 0.47 -12.21
C ILE A 73 -2.41 -0.46 -13.09
N SER A 74 -3.14 -1.42 -12.50
CA SER A 74 -3.92 -2.41 -13.23
C SER A 74 -5.12 -2.90 -12.40
N GLY A 75 -5.99 -3.69 -13.02
CA GLY A 75 -7.14 -4.31 -12.38
C GLY A 75 -8.42 -3.48 -12.47
N THR A 76 -9.44 -3.94 -11.75
CA THR A 76 -10.77 -3.34 -11.79
C THR A 76 -11.30 -3.10 -10.39
N VAL A 77 -12.14 -2.09 -10.27
CA VAL A 77 -12.97 -1.88 -9.09
C VAL A 77 -14.44 -1.92 -9.48
N VAL A 78 -15.19 -2.76 -8.77
CA VAL A 78 -16.64 -2.89 -8.94
C VAL A 78 -17.32 -2.13 -7.83
N VAL A 79 -18.17 -1.19 -8.20
CA VAL A 79 -18.98 -0.38 -7.30
C VAL A 79 -20.44 -0.78 -7.46
N ASN A 80 -20.96 -1.49 -6.46
CA ASN A 80 -22.30 -2.08 -6.50
C ASN A 80 -23.41 -1.03 -6.31
N GLN A 81 -23.12 0.03 -5.55
CA GLN A 81 -24.09 1.09 -5.22
C GLN A 81 -23.37 2.43 -5.09
N ALA A 82 -24.10 3.52 -5.33
CA ALA A 82 -23.55 4.85 -5.22
C ALA A 82 -23.19 5.12 -3.75
N ILE A 83 -21.98 5.61 -3.51
CA ILE A 83 -21.50 5.95 -2.18
C ILE A 83 -20.93 7.37 -2.18
N VAL A 84 -21.12 8.08 -1.08
CA VAL A 84 -20.53 9.40 -0.90
C VAL A 84 -19.13 9.22 -0.32
N LEU A 85 -18.11 9.61 -1.08
CA LEU A 85 -16.73 9.75 -0.61
C LEU A 85 -16.39 11.24 -0.61
N ASP A 86 -16.41 11.84 0.55
CA ASP A 86 -16.09 13.25 0.78
C ASP A 86 -14.80 13.40 1.62
N ASN A 87 -14.49 14.62 2.01
CA ASN A 87 -13.33 14.94 2.86
C ASN A 87 -13.42 14.37 4.28
N ALA A 88 -14.56 13.82 4.70
CA ALA A 88 -14.70 13.09 5.96
C ALA A 88 -14.45 11.58 5.79
N THR A 89 -14.16 11.11 4.57
CA THR A 89 -13.82 9.71 4.28
C THR A 89 -12.46 9.36 4.86
N GLN A 90 -12.43 8.33 5.71
CA GLN A 90 -11.22 7.85 6.37
C GLN A 90 -10.80 6.48 5.85
N ALA A 91 -9.49 6.31 5.65
CA ALA A 91 -8.85 5.02 5.58
C ALA A 91 -8.47 4.59 7.00
N LEU A 92 -9.00 3.44 7.42
CA LEU A 92 -8.77 2.82 8.72
C LEU A 92 -7.76 1.69 8.55
N LEU A 93 -6.59 1.83 9.17
CA LEU A 93 -5.52 0.86 9.06
C LEU A 93 -5.69 -0.29 10.05
N THR A 94 -5.42 -1.49 9.57
CA THR A 94 -5.01 -2.63 10.37
C THR A 94 -3.57 -2.97 9.99
N LEU A 95 -2.65 -2.78 10.92
CA LEU A 95 -1.21 -3.01 10.72
C LEU A 95 -0.76 -4.13 11.63
N THR A 96 -0.31 -5.24 11.05
CA THR A 96 0.24 -6.38 11.82
C THR A 96 1.68 -6.62 11.41
N LYS A 97 2.60 -6.47 12.37
CA LYS A 97 4.02 -6.70 12.16
C LYS A 97 4.31 -8.20 12.23
N ASN A 98 5.24 -8.67 11.40
CA ASN A 98 5.83 -10.00 11.52
C ASN A 98 6.82 -10.05 12.71
N ASP A 99 6.30 -9.83 13.92
CA ASP A 99 7.09 -9.76 15.15
C ASP A 99 6.19 -10.09 16.36
N ASN A 100 6.71 -10.88 17.30
CA ASN A 100 5.97 -11.38 18.46
C ASN A 100 5.72 -10.34 19.57
N LEU A 101 6.47 -9.23 19.57
CA LEU A 101 6.34 -8.13 20.52
C LEU A 101 5.30 -7.11 20.05
N ILE A 102 5.40 -6.66 18.80
CA ILE A 102 4.50 -5.61 18.29
C ILE A 102 3.16 -6.17 17.82
N LYS A 103 3.16 -7.35 17.17
CA LYS A 103 1.96 -7.98 16.58
C LYS A 103 1.08 -6.95 15.85
N THR A 104 -0.19 -6.84 16.23
CA THR A 104 -1.13 -5.87 15.67
C THR A 104 -0.97 -4.52 16.36
N ALA A 105 -0.38 -3.57 15.62
CA ALA A 105 -0.16 -2.19 16.01
C ALA A 105 -1.44 -1.34 15.91
N CYS A 106 -2.14 -1.49 14.78
CA CYS A 106 -3.41 -0.84 14.50
C CYS A 106 -4.45 -1.91 14.15
N LYS A 107 -5.68 -1.71 14.60
CA LYS A 107 -6.83 -2.56 14.25
C LYS A 107 -8.03 -1.67 13.93
N ASP A 108 -8.47 -1.72 12.68
CA ASP A 108 -9.64 -1.00 12.18
C ASP A 108 -9.63 0.50 12.54
N GLY A 109 -8.47 1.16 12.35
CA GLY A 109 -8.36 2.59 12.62
C GLY A 109 -8.07 2.97 14.07
N LYS A 110 -7.95 1.99 14.96
CA LYS A 110 -7.64 2.19 16.37
C LYS A 110 -6.28 1.62 16.72
N SER A 111 -5.59 2.28 17.63
CA SER A 111 -4.37 1.73 18.20
C SER A 111 -4.68 0.50 19.03
N ASN A 112 -3.87 -0.53 18.81
CA ASN A 112 -3.83 -1.74 19.63
C ASN A 112 -2.48 -1.85 20.36
N ASN A 113 -1.69 -0.76 20.38
CA ASN A 113 -0.39 -0.66 21.04
C ASN A 113 -0.23 0.72 21.71
N PHE A 114 0.04 0.75 23.01
CA PHE A 114 0.19 1.99 23.79
C PHE A 114 1.19 3.01 23.20
N LEU A 115 2.22 2.56 22.47
CA LEU A 115 3.21 3.43 21.85
C LEU A 115 2.71 4.16 20.60
N ILE A 116 1.54 3.77 20.08
CA ILE A 116 0.99 4.26 18.82
C ILE A 116 -0.27 5.06 19.13
N PRO A 117 -0.31 6.36 18.80
CA PRO A 117 -1.53 7.16 18.89
C PRO A 117 -2.61 6.68 17.90
N ASP A 118 -3.89 6.72 18.31
CA ASP A 118 -5.03 6.38 17.42
C ASP A 118 -5.03 7.19 16.11
N LYS A 119 -4.55 8.43 16.15
CA LYS A 119 -4.46 9.30 14.96
C LYS A 119 -3.53 8.74 13.87
N ASP A 120 -2.58 7.89 14.23
CA ASP A 120 -1.63 7.28 13.29
C ASP A 120 -2.16 5.97 12.69
N CYS A 121 -3.30 5.46 13.20
CA CYS A 121 -3.97 4.29 12.66
C CYS A 121 -5.03 4.64 11.61
N LYS A 122 -5.21 5.91 11.27
CA LYS A 122 -6.17 6.36 10.25
C LYS A 122 -5.66 7.58 9.51
N PHE A 123 -6.14 7.78 8.29
CA PHE A 123 -5.81 8.96 7.49
C PHE A 123 -6.95 9.31 6.53
N ASP A 124 -6.94 10.53 6.03
CA ASP A 124 -7.96 11.00 5.08
C ASP A 124 -7.73 10.33 3.73
N PHE A 125 -8.73 9.60 3.24
CA PHE A 125 -8.61 8.82 2.00
C PHE A 125 -8.95 9.66 0.76
N CYS A 126 -9.99 10.50 0.86
CA CYS A 126 -10.43 11.42 -0.19
C CYS A 126 -10.42 12.87 0.31
N PRO A 127 -9.27 13.42 0.77
CA PRO A 127 -9.22 14.80 1.28
C PRO A 127 -9.59 15.84 0.21
N LYS A 128 -9.47 15.47 -1.06
CA LYS A 128 -9.95 16.19 -2.24
C LYS A 128 -10.55 15.18 -3.22
N GLU A 129 -11.43 15.65 -4.11
CA GLU A 129 -11.93 14.82 -5.19
C GLU A 129 -10.78 14.42 -6.13
N THR A 130 -10.65 13.11 -6.39
CA THR A 130 -9.70 12.53 -7.35
C THR A 130 -10.46 11.61 -8.31
N ALA A 131 -9.83 11.23 -9.42
CA ALA A 131 -10.44 10.26 -10.35
C ALA A 131 -10.75 8.92 -9.65
N LEU A 132 -9.87 8.47 -8.76
CA LEU A 132 -10.12 7.31 -7.90
C LEU A 132 -11.36 7.53 -7.01
N CYS A 133 -11.42 8.60 -6.23
CA CYS A 133 -12.58 8.85 -5.35
C CYS A 133 -13.90 8.92 -6.14
N LYS A 134 -13.88 9.56 -7.32
CA LYS A 134 -15.04 9.62 -8.21
C LYS A 134 -15.44 8.25 -8.76
N ALA A 135 -14.47 7.45 -9.18
CA ALA A 135 -14.72 6.08 -9.64
C ALA A 135 -15.34 5.23 -8.53
N LEU A 136 -14.76 5.26 -7.31
CA LEU A 136 -15.26 4.52 -6.16
C LEU A 136 -16.65 4.98 -5.71
N SER A 137 -17.04 6.23 -5.98
CA SER A 137 -18.38 6.76 -5.70
C SER A 137 -19.44 6.43 -6.76
N THR A 138 -19.03 6.01 -7.95
CA THR A 138 -19.93 5.85 -9.11
C THR A 138 -20.23 4.37 -9.34
N PRO A 139 -21.51 3.93 -9.36
CA PRO A 139 -21.84 2.54 -9.67
C PRO A 139 -21.28 2.09 -11.02
N GLY A 140 -20.80 0.85 -11.08
CA GLY A 140 -20.25 0.25 -12.30
C GLY A 140 -18.90 -0.42 -12.07
N THR A 141 -18.29 -0.85 -13.17
CA THR A 141 -16.93 -1.40 -13.19
C THR A 141 -15.99 -0.36 -13.78
N HIS A 142 -14.93 -0.03 -13.04
CA HIS A 142 -13.93 0.94 -13.46
C HIS A 142 -12.56 0.26 -13.56
N THR A 143 -11.84 0.51 -14.65
CA THR A 143 -10.49 0.00 -14.85
C THR A 143 -9.49 0.94 -14.17
N LEU A 144 -8.69 0.43 -13.24
CA LEU A 144 -7.80 1.26 -12.43
C LEU A 144 -6.66 1.90 -13.25
N GLY A 145 -6.13 1.17 -14.25
CA GLY A 145 -5.08 1.67 -15.13
C GLY A 145 -5.54 2.75 -16.13
N GLU A 146 -6.86 2.97 -16.26
CA GLU A 146 -7.46 3.98 -17.14
C GLU A 146 -7.89 5.23 -16.36
N LEU A 147 -7.76 5.23 -15.02
CA LEU A 147 -8.07 6.38 -14.19
C LEU A 147 -6.95 7.42 -14.34
N GLU A 148 -7.10 8.31 -15.32
CA GLU A 148 -6.31 9.53 -15.42
C GLU A 148 -6.98 10.67 -14.62
N GLY A 149 -6.18 11.39 -13.84
CA GLY A 149 -6.61 12.63 -13.19
C GLY A 149 -6.06 13.85 -13.92
N ASP A 150 -6.65 15.02 -13.69
CA ASP A 150 -6.28 16.30 -14.34
C ASP A 150 -4.79 16.72 -14.16
N ALA A 151 -4.03 16.01 -13.32
CA ALA A 151 -2.62 16.22 -13.05
C ALA A 151 -1.75 14.95 -13.24
N GLY A 152 -2.25 13.90 -13.89
CA GLY A 152 -1.59 12.58 -13.95
C GLY A 152 -1.72 11.75 -12.66
N ILE A 153 -2.36 12.32 -11.63
CA ILE A 153 -2.64 11.72 -10.31
C ILE A 153 -4.09 11.24 -10.33
N GLY A 154 -4.38 10.15 -11.05
CA GLY A 154 -5.74 9.64 -11.17
C GLY A 154 -6.04 8.47 -10.24
N SER A 155 -5.06 7.58 -10.09
CA SER A 155 -5.21 6.26 -9.47
C SER A 155 -4.35 6.08 -8.23
N GLU A 156 -3.94 7.17 -7.57
CA GLU A 156 -2.99 7.15 -6.46
C GLU A 156 -3.67 7.21 -5.08
N ILE A 157 -3.12 6.48 -4.13
CA ILE A 157 -3.42 6.58 -2.70
C ILE A 157 -2.19 7.17 -2.01
N ALA A 158 -2.35 8.40 -1.49
CA ALA A 158 -1.33 9.03 -0.66
C ALA A 158 -1.29 8.37 0.73
N LEU A 159 -0.11 7.94 1.15
CA LEU A 159 0.10 7.30 2.44
C LEU A 159 0.49 8.35 3.48
N PRO A 160 -0.01 8.22 4.72
CA PRO A 160 0.11 9.27 5.71
C PRO A 160 1.55 9.46 6.19
N ASN A 161 1.86 10.69 6.58
CA ASN A 161 3.02 10.96 7.41
C ASN A 161 2.67 10.61 8.85
N LEU A 162 3.32 9.58 9.38
CA LEU A 162 3.06 9.09 10.73
C LEU A 162 3.88 9.87 11.77
N SER A 163 3.43 9.87 13.03
CA SER A 163 4.15 10.59 14.09
C SER A 163 5.53 10.00 14.38
N ASP A 164 6.40 10.80 14.98
CA ASP A 164 7.75 10.36 15.36
C ASP A 164 7.75 9.19 16.36
N ALA A 165 6.66 8.97 17.08
CA ALA A 165 6.53 7.87 18.04
C ALA A 165 6.48 6.49 17.35
N ILE A 166 5.84 6.38 16.19
CA ILE A 166 5.68 5.10 15.48
C ILE A 166 6.83 4.82 14.51
N LYS A 167 7.53 5.85 14.02
CA LYS A 167 8.63 5.70 13.02
C LYS A 167 9.67 4.63 13.38
N PRO A 168 10.20 4.55 14.62
CA PRO A 168 11.17 3.51 14.98
C PRO A 168 10.60 2.09 14.90
N LEU A 169 9.28 1.96 15.05
CA LEU A 169 8.57 0.69 15.03
C LEU A 169 8.19 0.26 13.62
N LEU A 170 7.99 1.21 12.68
CA LEU A 170 7.53 0.94 11.31
C LEU A 170 8.48 0.09 10.50
N LYS A 171 9.80 0.16 10.74
CA LYS A 171 10.74 -0.59 9.93
C LYS A 171 10.53 -2.10 10.09
N GLY A 172 10.28 -2.80 9.00
CA GLY A 172 10.20 -4.26 8.96
C GLY A 172 9.11 -4.80 8.04
N GLN A 173 8.76 -6.06 8.25
CA GLN A 173 7.73 -6.78 7.49
C GLN A 173 6.36 -6.63 8.14
N TRP A 174 5.36 -6.28 7.34
CA TRP A 174 4.00 -5.99 7.78
C TRP A 174 2.96 -6.55 6.85
N ARG A 175 1.81 -6.89 7.44
CA ARG A 175 0.57 -7.07 6.73
C ARG A 175 -0.29 -5.83 6.92
N VAL A 176 -0.81 -5.28 5.83
CA VAL A 176 -1.63 -4.07 5.82
C VAL A 176 -3.01 -4.39 5.30
N THR A 177 -4.03 -4.08 6.10
CA THR A 177 -5.42 -4.01 5.63
C THR A 177 -5.89 -2.57 5.76
N ILE A 178 -6.60 -2.06 4.76
CA ILE A 178 -7.19 -0.73 4.75
C ILE A 178 -8.70 -0.87 4.59
N LYS A 179 -9.47 -0.40 5.58
CA LYS A 179 -10.92 -0.22 5.44
C LYS A 179 -11.21 1.22 5.06
N ILE A 180 -12.03 1.43 4.03
CA ILE A 180 -12.49 2.77 3.65
C ILE A 180 -13.84 3.00 4.32
N GLN A 181 -13.95 4.05 5.13
CA GLN A 181 -15.15 4.45 5.84
C GLN A 181 -15.59 5.84 5.38
N ASN A 182 -16.83 6.00 4.95
CA ASN A 182 -17.36 7.31 4.56
C ASN A 182 -17.66 8.21 5.77
N GLY A 183 -17.96 9.49 5.54
CA GLY A 183 -18.30 10.45 6.59
C GLY A 183 -19.51 10.08 7.46
N ALA A 184 -20.40 9.21 6.96
CA ALA A 184 -21.53 8.66 7.72
C ALA A 184 -21.15 7.48 8.63
N GLY A 185 -19.89 7.05 8.61
CA GLY A 185 -19.38 5.94 9.41
C GLY A 185 -19.60 4.55 8.81
N THR A 186 -20.05 4.46 7.56
CA THR A 186 -20.26 3.19 6.85
C THR A 186 -18.96 2.73 6.19
N VAL A 187 -18.54 1.50 6.44
CA VAL A 187 -17.41 0.88 5.72
C VAL A 187 -17.88 0.47 4.33
N VAL A 188 -17.17 0.93 3.31
CA VAL A 188 -17.53 0.77 1.89
C VAL A 188 -16.55 -0.11 1.12
N ALA A 189 -15.35 -0.35 1.66
CA ALA A 189 -14.35 -1.24 1.10
C ALA A 189 -13.46 -1.82 2.22
N SER A 190 -12.85 -2.98 1.98
CA SER A 190 -11.74 -3.51 2.78
C SER A 190 -10.71 -4.11 1.83
N ILE A 191 -9.46 -3.67 1.96
CA ILE A 191 -8.41 -3.92 0.98
C ILE A 191 -7.21 -4.55 1.71
N LEU A 192 -6.64 -5.62 1.16
CA LEU A 192 -5.43 -6.27 1.65
C LEU A 192 -4.21 -5.92 0.77
N ILE A 193 -3.09 -5.57 1.41
CA ILE A 193 -1.83 -5.19 0.75
C ILE A 193 -0.64 -5.77 1.55
N PRO A 194 0.24 -6.58 0.95
CA PRO A 194 0.11 -7.22 -0.36
C PRO A 194 -0.88 -8.40 -0.27
N SER A 195 -1.49 -8.79 -1.39
CA SER A 195 -2.33 -10.00 -1.44
C SER A 195 -1.63 -11.21 -2.05
N ASN A 196 -0.49 -11.01 -2.73
CA ASN A 196 0.33 -12.07 -3.32
C ASN A 196 1.33 -12.70 -2.34
N GLU A 197 1.58 -12.05 -1.21
CA GLU A 197 2.58 -12.42 -0.22
C GLU A 197 2.02 -12.18 1.19
N ASP A 198 2.61 -12.81 2.19
CA ASP A 198 2.16 -12.63 3.58
C ASP A 198 2.58 -11.27 4.16
N TRP A 199 3.67 -10.69 3.65
CA TRP A 199 4.34 -9.53 4.26
C TRP A 199 4.90 -8.56 3.21
N LEU A 200 4.69 -7.27 3.43
CA LEU A 200 5.32 -6.18 2.70
C LEU A 200 6.33 -5.47 3.60
N TYR A 201 7.49 -5.11 3.07
CA TYR A 201 8.41 -4.27 3.80
C TYR A 201 7.85 -2.84 3.90
N ILE A 202 7.90 -2.26 5.10
CA ILE A 202 7.51 -0.87 5.34
C ILE A 202 8.69 -0.16 5.99
N GLU A 203 8.96 1.05 5.52
CA GLU A 203 9.88 1.98 6.17
C GLU A 203 9.47 3.45 5.91
N GLN A 204 10.25 4.37 6.44
CA GLN A 204 10.02 5.82 6.29
C GLN A 204 10.69 6.36 5.03
#